data_AF-A0A2V1NA20-F1
#
_entry.id   AF-A0A2V1NA20-F1
#
_cell.length_a   1.000
_cell.length_b   1.000
_cell.length_c   1.000
_cell.angle_alpha   90.00
_cell.angle_beta   90.00
_cell.angle_gamma   90.00
#
_symmetry.space_group_name_H-M   'P 1'
#
loop_
_entity.id
_entity.type
_entity.pdbx_description
1 polymer ?
#
loop_
_entity_poly.entity_id
_entity_poly.type
_entity_poly.pdbx_seq_one_letter_code
_entity_poly.pdbx_strand_id
1 'polypeptide(L)' 'MPNGTSEKPEQPYPSEPFIMPKVIGDCADCKGYVEKWIKHTAKTSKTGERNKDYDPSAASDAAVLWKRHVAEAHSEVTL' A
#
# COMPACT_ATOMS: atom_id res chain seq x y z
N MET A 1 -42.77 -3.20 -6.27
CA MET A 1 -41.49 -3.77 -6.74
C MET A 1 -40.37 -3.01 -6.04
N PRO A 2 -39.66 -3.56 -5.04
CA PRO A 2 -38.51 -2.86 -4.49
C PRO A 2 -37.28 -3.14 -5.36
N ASN A 3 -36.75 -2.05 -5.93
CA ASN A 3 -35.45 -2.00 -6.59
C ASN A 3 -34.37 -2.30 -5.54
N GLY A 4 -33.82 -3.51 -5.57
CA GLY A 4 -32.66 -3.88 -4.76
C GLY A 4 -31.42 -3.21 -5.35
N THR A 5 -31.11 -2.01 -4.89
CA THR A 5 -29.79 -1.43 -5.09
C THR A 5 -28.82 -2.31 -4.32
N SER A 6 -28.07 -3.17 -5.01
CA SER A 6 -26.95 -3.91 -4.42
C SER A 6 -25.94 -2.90 -3.90
N GLU A 7 -26.08 -2.53 -2.63
CA GLU A 7 -25.08 -1.86 -1.85
C GLU A 7 -23.89 -2.82 -1.77
N LYS A 8 -22.91 -2.63 -2.66
CA LYS A 8 -21.63 -3.31 -2.61
C LYS A 8 -21.13 -3.20 -1.17
N PRO A 9 -20.84 -4.31 -0.46
CA PRO A 9 -20.37 -4.21 0.91
C PRO A 9 -19.16 -3.29 0.92
N GLU A 10 -19.28 -2.18 1.65
CA GLU A 10 -18.15 -1.31 1.96
C GLU A 10 -17.19 -2.21 2.73
N GLN A 11 -16.19 -2.76 2.02
CA GLN A 11 -15.18 -3.57 2.67
C GLN A 11 -14.63 -2.72 3.81
N PRO A 12 -14.73 -3.19 5.08
CA PRO A 12 -14.27 -2.41 6.21
C PRO A 12 -12.83 -2.02 5.92
N TYR A 13 -12.56 -0.71 5.99
CA TYR A 13 -11.20 -0.20 5.91
C TYR A 13 -10.39 -1.00 6.94
N PRO A 14 -9.28 -1.65 6.55
CA PRO A 14 -8.59 -2.58 7.44
C PRO A 14 -8.31 -1.89 8.78
N SER A 15 -8.76 -2.51 9.88
CA SER A 15 -8.62 -2.00 11.25
C SER A 15 -7.16 -2.04 11.75
N GLU A 16 -6.26 -2.66 11.00
CA GLU A 16 -4.82 -2.52 11.22
C GLU A 16 -4.36 -1.18 10.65
N PRO A 17 -3.47 -0.43 11.33
CA PRO A 17 -2.93 0.79 10.77
C PRO A 17 -2.35 0.46 9.39
N PHE A 18 -2.84 1.15 8.37
CA PHE A 18 -2.40 0.99 6.99
C PHE A 18 -0.87 1.02 6.98
N ILE A 19 -0.25 -0.13 6.68
CA ILE A 19 1.20 -0.29 6.80
C ILE A 19 1.82 0.70 5.83
N MET A 20 2.52 1.69 6.37
CA MET A 20 3.25 2.67 5.58
C MET A 20 4.71 2.21 5.48
N PRO A 21 5.12 1.62 4.35
CA PRO A 21 6.49 1.18 4.17
C PRO A 21 7.46 2.36 4.21
N LYS A 22 8.69 2.11 4.65
CA LYS A 22 9.77 3.11 4.76
C LYS A 22 11.06 2.58 4.15
N VAL A 23 11.85 3.46 3.56
CA VAL A 23 13.18 3.10 3.06
C VAL A 23 14.14 3.00 4.25
N ILE A 24 14.79 1.84 4.41
CA ILE A 24 15.81 1.61 5.43
C ILE A 24 17.19 1.76 4.78
N GLY A 25 17.99 2.73 5.24
CA GLY A 25 19.29 3.03 4.66
C GLY A 25 19.22 3.32 3.16
N ASP A 26 20.12 2.72 2.39
CA ASP A 26 20.15 2.78 0.91
C ASP A 26 19.53 1.52 0.26
N CYS A 27 18.63 0.82 0.98
CA CYS A 27 18.07 -0.43 0.48
C CYS A 27 17.17 -0.21 -0.76
N ALA A 28 17.63 -0.69 -1.91
CA ALA A 28 16.94 -0.56 -3.19
C ALA A 28 15.59 -1.28 -3.21
N ASP A 29 15.47 -2.45 -2.57
CA ASP A 29 14.21 -3.19 -2.45
C ASP A 29 13.19 -2.43 -1.60
N CYS A 30 13.62 -1.89 -0.45
CA CYS A 30 12.76 -1.03 0.36
C CYS A 30 12.25 0.18 -0.45
N LYS A 31 13.12 0.82 -1.24
CA LYS A 31 12.74 1.92 -2.14
C LYS A 31 11.69 1.47 -3.15
N GLY A 32 11.89 0.31 -3.79
CA GLY A 32 10.94 -0.23 -4.76
C GLY A 32 9.55 -0.52 -4.17
N TYR A 33 9.48 -1.08 -2.96
CA TYR A 33 8.20 -1.30 -2.29
C TYR A 33 7.50 0.01 -1.88
N VAL A 34 8.26 0.99 -1.38
CA VAL A 34 7.74 2.31 -1.02
C VAL A 34 7.21 3.04 -2.26
N GLU A 35 7.95 3.04 -3.36
CA GLU A 35 7.53 3.68 -4.61
C GLU A 35 6.25 3.03 -5.17
N LYS A 36 6.15 1.70 -5.14
CA LYS A 36 4.91 0.98 -5.51
C LYS A 36 3.75 1.36 -4.60
N TRP A 37 3.96 1.38 -3.29
CA TRP A 37 2.92 1.78 -2.34
C TRP A 37 2.44 3.20 -2.58
N ILE A 38 3.34 4.16 -2.80
CA ILE A 38 2.99 5.56 -3.09
C ILE A 38 2.22 5.64 -4.41
N LYS A 39 2.69 4.94 -5.44
CA LYS A 39 2.06 4.89 -6.76
C LYS A 39 0.61 4.40 -6.67
N HIS A 40 0.34 3.41 -5.82
CA HIS A 40 -0.98 2.81 -5.69
C HIS A 40 -1.89 3.49 -4.66
N THR A 41 -1.33 4.28 -3.73
CA THR A 41 -2.09 5.02 -2.71
C THR A 41 -2.45 6.45 -3.14
N ALA A 42 -1.66 7.06 -4.03
CA ALA A 42 -1.92 8.41 -4.52
C ALA A 42 -3.25 8.47 -5.28
N LYS A 43 -4.21 9.27 -4.79
CA LYS A 43 -5.51 9.46 -5.47
C LYS A 43 -5.41 10.32 -6.73
N THR A 44 -4.42 11.21 -6.74
CA THR A 44 -4.13 12.14 -7.83
C THR A 44 -2.67 12.00 -8.26
N SER A 45 -2.42 12.15 -9.56
CA SER A 45 -1.07 12.24 -10.12
C SER A 45 -0.44 13.60 -9.78
N LYS A 46 0.86 13.76 -10.08
CA LYS A 46 1.57 15.05 -9.94
C LYS A 46 0.95 16.17 -10.80
N THR A 47 0.20 15.82 -11.85
CA THR A 47 -0.52 16.75 -12.73
C THR A 47 -1.93 17.09 -12.24
N GLY A 48 -2.36 16.53 -11.10
CA GLY A 48 -3.70 16.76 -10.53
C GLY A 48 -4.79 15.87 -11.13
N GLU A 49 -4.46 15.04 -12.11
CA GLU A 49 -5.40 14.09 -12.71
C GLU A 49 -5.67 12.91 -11.78
N ARG A 50 -6.82 12.24 -11.93
CA ARG A 50 -7.12 11.01 -11.20
C ARG A 50 -6.06 9.96 -11.54
N ASN A 51 -5.42 9.44 -10.51
CA ASN A 51 -4.40 8.43 -10.70
C ASN A 51 -5.03 7.13 -11.23
N LYS A 52 -4.61 6.71 -12.42
CA LYS A 52 -5.07 5.46 -13.05
C LYS A 52 -4.50 4.22 -12.38
N ASP A 53 -3.38 4.39 -11.67
CA ASP A 53 -2.72 3.34 -10.91
C ASP A 53 -3.22 3.28 -9.45
N TYR A 54 -4.21 4.09 -9.05
CA TYR A 54 -4.78 4.04 -7.70
C TYR A 54 -5.44 2.67 -7.47
N ASP A 55 -4.81 1.86 -6.61
CA ASP A 55 -5.26 0.53 -6.26
C ASP A 55 -4.86 0.22 -4.80
N PRO A 56 -5.77 0.45 -3.83
CA PRO A 56 -5.44 0.29 -2.41
C PRO A 56 -5.06 -1.16 -2.03
N SER A 57 -5.50 -2.15 -2.81
CA SER A 57 -5.12 -3.55 -2.63
C SER A 57 -3.66 -3.80 -3.00
N ALA A 58 -3.20 -3.28 -4.15
CA ALA A 58 -1.81 -3.35 -4.59
C ALA A 58 -0.87 -2.54 -3.68
N ALA A 59 -1.35 -1.42 -3.13
CA ALA A 59 -0.62 -0.71 -2.09
C ALA A 59 -0.43 -1.59 -0.84
N SER A 60 -1.50 -2.26 -0.40
CA SER A 60 -1.45 -3.15 0.77
C SER A 60 -0.50 -4.34 0.54
N ASP A 61 -0.52 -4.95 -0.65
CA ASP A 61 0.42 -6.01 -1.05
C ASP A 61 1.88 -5.53 -0.99
N ALA A 62 2.18 -4.36 -1.57
CA ALA A 62 3.51 -3.77 -1.51
C ALA A 62 3.99 -3.53 -0.07
N ALA A 63 3.08 -3.14 0.83
CA ALA A 63 3.40 -2.96 2.25
C ALA A 63 3.67 -4.27 2.99
N VAL A 64 2.94 -5.34 2.66
CA VAL A 64 3.18 -6.69 3.22
C VAL A 64 4.52 -7.25 2.73
N LEU A 65 4.82 -7.10 1.44
CA LEU A 65 6.10 -7.51 0.86
C LEU A 65 7.27 -6.72 1.48
N TRP A 66 7.10 -5.40 1.67
CA TRP A 66 8.07 -4.60 2.41
C TRP A 66 8.27 -5.12 3.84
N LYS A 67 7.20 -5.37 4.60
CA LYS A 67 7.28 -5.84 5.99
C LYS A 67 8.05 -7.16 6.07
N ARG A 68 7.79 -8.07 5.13
CA ARG A 68 8.52 -9.34 5.00
C ARG A 68 9.99 -9.11 4.68
N HIS A 69 10.28 -8.27 3.68
CA HIS A 69 11.65 -7.92 3.30
C HIS A 69 12.44 -7.31 4.46
N VAL A 70 11.83 -6.40 5.24
CA VAL A 70 12.48 -5.82 6.43
C VAL A 70 12.80 -6.88 7.47
N ALA A 71 11.89 -7.82 7.72
CA ALA A 71 12.13 -8.92 8.64
C ALA A 71 13.24 -9.87 8.14
N GLU A 72 13.42 -10.06 6.83
CA GLU A 72 14.42 -10.98 6.27
C GLU A 72 15.79 -10.30 6.05
N ALA A 73 15.81 -9.10 5.47
CA ALA A 73 17.02 -8.40 5.03
C ALA A 73 17.53 -7.35 6.03
N HIS A 74 16.70 -6.91 6.97
CA HIS A 74 17.04 -5.91 7.98
C HIS A 74 16.87 -6.41 9.42
N SER A 75 16.74 -7.74 9.62
CA SER A 75 16.57 -8.37 10.95
C SER A 75 17.73 -8.10 11.92
N GLU A 76 18.91 -7.70 11.43
CA GLU A 76 20.04 -7.28 12.28
C GLU A 76 19.83 -5.92 12.98
N VAL A 77 18.72 -5.21 12.71
CA VAL A 77 18.38 -3.92 13.34
C VAL A 77 17.30 -4.05 14.43
N THR A 78 16.95 -5.27 14.84
CA THR A 78 16.03 -5.53 15.96
C THR A 78 16.61 -6.56 16.95
N LEU A 79 17.77 -6.27 17.52
CA LEU A 79 18.23 -6.81 18.81
C LEU A 79 18.31 -5.69 19.85
#